data_AF-A0A931E7G7-F1
#
_entry.id   AF-A0A931E7G7-F1
#
_cell.length_a   1.000
_cell.length_b   1.000
_cell.length_c   1.000
_cell.angle_alpha   90.00
_cell.angle_beta   90.00
_cell.angle_gamma   90.00
#
_symmetry.space_group_name_H-M   'P 1'
#
loop_
_entity.id
_entity.type
_entity.pdbx_description
1 polymer ?
#
loop_
_entity_poly.entity_id
_entity_poly.type
_entity_poly.pdbx_seq_one_letter_code
_entity_poly.pdbx_strand_id
1 'polypeptide(L)'
;MKPAKNEDFASTVSLLHNRLVKLDLNKTIGGHVVLSCNLAYPEGVVYFKTTPELVVEFLTGDLLLQALFDKSANATVEIIYNGIATHASPADTDIVLSGGNKTFREIFDFEFLL
;
A
#
# COMPACT_ATOMS: atom_id res chain seq x y z
N MET A 1 5.38 11.16 21.57
CA MET A 1 5.78 10.95 20.16
C MET A 1 4.66 11.53 19.30
N LYS A 2 4.90 12.61 18.54
CA LYS A 2 3.87 13.14 17.63
C LYS A 2 3.82 12.21 16.41
N PRO A 3 2.65 11.68 16.00
CA PRO A 3 2.55 10.86 14.81
C PRO A 3 2.93 11.70 13.59
N ALA A 4 3.55 11.06 12.60
CA ALA A 4 3.87 11.66 11.31
C ALA A 4 2.58 12.23 10.71
N LYS A 5 2.40 13.54 10.81
CA LYS A 5 1.43 14.27 9.99
C LYS A 5 1.71 13.88 8.54
N ASN A 6 0.66 13.52 7.80
CA ASN A 6 0.58 13.43 6.34
C ASN A 6 1.95 13.63 5.69
N GLU A 7 2.61 12.56 5.27
CA GLU A 7 3.81 12.74 4.47
C GLU A 7 3.41 13.59 3.26
N ASP A 8 3.89 14.83 3.21
CA ASP A 8 3.61 15.70 2.08
C ASP A 8 4.22 15.04 0.85
N PHE A 9 3.36 14.53 -0.03
CA PHE A 9 3.78 13.88 -1.26
C PHE A 9 4.12 14.95 -2.28
N ALA A 10 5.38 14.93 -2.75
CA ALA A 10 5.83 15.77 -3.84
C ALA A 10 5.25 15.29 -5.18
N SER A 11 5.03 13.97 -5.32
CA SER A 11 4.44 13.37 -6.52
C SER A 11 3.85 11.99 -6.22
N THR A 12 2.82 11.62 -6.96
CA THR A 12 2.15 10.31 -6.89
C THR A 12 2.07 9.70 -8.29
N VAL A 13 2.36 8.41 -8.40
CA VAL A 13 2.21 7.60 -9.62
C VAL A 13 1.34 6.40 -9.28
N SER A 14 0.19 6.26 -9.94
CA SER A 14 -0.66 5.08 -9.81
C SER A 14 0.01 3.89 -10.50
N LEU A 15 0.32 2.84 -9.74
CA LEU A 15 0.86 1.59 -10.28
C LEU A 15 -0.25 0.63 -10.70
N LEU A 16 -1.31 0.53 -9.89
CA LEU A 16 -2.49 -0.26 -10.15
C LEU A 16 -3.71 0.48 -9.63
N HIS A 17 -4.78 0.52 -10.41
CA HIS A 17 -6.06 1.04 -9.96
C HIS A 17 -7.18 0.27 -10.64
N ASN A 18 -7.74 -0.69 -9.91
CA ASN A 18 -8.87 -1.49 -10.35
C ASN A 18 -9.87 -1.67 -9.21
N ARG A 19 -10.92 -2.48 -9.43
CA ARG A 19 -11.97 -2.73 -8.44
C ARG A 19 -11.48 -3.40 -7.15
N LEU A 20 -10.36 -4.12 -7.22
CA LEU A 20 -9.77 -4.85 -6.09
C LEU A 20 -8.73 -4.00 -5.37
N VAL A 21 -7.79 -3.42 -6.13
CA VAL A 21 -6.58 -2.78 -5.62
C VAL A 21 -6.43 -1.39 -6.18
N LYS A 22 -6.15 -0.44 -5.29
CA LYS A 22 -5.59 0.86 -5.60
C LYS A 22 -4.21 0.93 -4.94
N LEU A 23 -3.16 0.86 -5.75
CA LEU A 23 -1.77 0.89 -5.34
C LEU A 23 -1.07 2.09 -6.00
N ASP A 24 -0.66 3.06 -5.19
CA ASP A 24 0.05 4.25 -5.64
C ASP A 24 1.47 4.29 -5.07
N LEU A 25 2.43 4.73 -5.89
CA LEU A 25 3.80 5.03 -5.51
C LEU A 25 3.95 6.54 -5.28
N ASN A 26 4.26 6.91 -4.05
CA ASN A 26 4.38 8.30 -3.61
C ASN A 26 5.83 8.63 -3.31
N LYS A 27 6.29 9.79 -3.80
CA LYS A 27 7.57 10.37 -3.39
C LYS A 27 7.29 11.48 -2.39
N THR A 28 7.84 11.37 -1.19
CA THR A 28 7.69 12.40 -0.16
C THR A 28 8.61 13.58 -0.44
N ILE A 29 8.29 14.76 0.11
CA ILE A 29 9.20 15.93 0.07
C ILE A 29 10.55 15.59 0.72
N GLY A 30 10.57 14.71 1.72
CA GLY A 30 11.79 14.19 2.36
C GLY A 30 12.60 13.22 1.50
N GLY A 31 12.16 12.91 0.28
CA GLY A 31 12.86 12.04 -0.66
C GLY A 31 12.64 10.54 -0.43
N HIS A 32 11.74 10.16 0.47
CA HIS A 32 11.35 8.76 0.69
C HIS A 32 10.35 8.29 -0.37
N VAL A 33 10.37 6.99 -0.64
CA VAL A 33 9.40 6.33 -1.52
C VAL A 33 8.44 5.52 -0.65
N VAL A 34 7.15 5.79 -0.81
CA VAL A 34 6.07 5.20 -0.02
C VAL A 34 5.00 4.65 -0.93
N LEU A 35 4.62 3.40 -0.71
CA LEU A 35 3.46 2.80 -1.35
C LEU A 35 2.23 3.08 -0.49
N SER A 36 1.12 3.40 -1.15
CA SER A 36 -0.20 3.42 -0.52
C SER A 36 -1.11 2.39 -1.17
N CYS A 37 -1.76 1.55 -0.36
CA CYS A 37 -2.67 0.51 -0.81
C CYS A 37 -3.99 0.55 -0.05
N ASN A 38 -5.11 0.30 -0.72
CA ASN A 38 -6.38 0.07 -0.02
C ASN A 38 -6.38 -1.27 0.72
N LEU A 39 -7.05 -1.28 1.86
CA LEU A 39 -7.20 -2.45 2.71
C LEU A 39 -8.52 -3.17 2.44
N ALA A 40 -8.48 -4.51 2.54
CA ALA A 40 -9.70 -5.31 2.58
C ALA A 40 -10.27 -5.36 4.00
N TYR A 41 -9.38 -5.38 5.00
CA TYR A 41 -9.75 -5.36 6.40
C TYR A 41 -8.60 -4.84 7.29
N PRO A 42 -8.89 -3.95 8.27
CA PRO A 42 -10.09 -3.10 8.32
C PRO A 42 -10.13 -2.16 7.10
N GLU A 43 -11.31 -1.66 6.72
CA GLU A 43 -11.42 -0.74 5.58
C GLU A 43 -10.59 0.53 5.81
N GLY A 44 -9.78 0.90 4.82
CA GLY A 44 -8.84 2.00 4.95
C GLY A 44 -7.75 1.99 3.89
N VAL A 45 -6.69 2.75 4.17
CA VAL A 45 -5.49 2.86 3.34
C VAL A 45 -4.28 2.62 4.21
N VAL A 46 -3.32 1.85 3.72
CA VAL A 46 -2.03 1.68 4.39
C VAL A 46 -0.94 2.34 3.59
N TYR A 47 -0.02 2.99 4.29
CA TYR A 47 1.15 3.67 3.76
C TYR A 47 2.40 2.97 4.26
N PHE A 48 3.29 2.56 3.38
CA PHE A 48 4.48 1.83 3.79
C PHE A 48 5.70 2.19 2.95
N LYS A 49 6.83 2.38 3.62
CA LYS A 49 8.07 2.72 2.92
C LYS A 49 8.53 1.51 2.12
N THR A 50 9.02 1.76 0.92
CA THR A 50 9.55 0.71 0.05
C THR A 50 10.92 1.10 -0.48
N THR A 51 11.60 0.15 -1.08
CA THR A 51 12.80 0.38 -1.88
C THR A 51 12.50 0.08 -3.36
N PRO A 52 13.28 0.63 -4.30
CA PRO A 52 13.13 0.31 -5.72
C PRO A 52 13.22 -1.19 -6.00
N GLU A 53 14.07 -1.91 -5.29
CA GLU A 53 14.27 -3.36 -5.46
C GLU A 53 13.00 -4.14 -5.13
N LEU A 54 12.36 -3.84 -4.00
CA LEU A 54 11.10 -4.48 -3.60
C LEU A 54 9.96 -4.17 -4.58
N VAL A 55 9.90 -2.92 -5.08
CA VAL A 55 8.92 -2.55 -6.11
C VAL A 55 9.14 -3.35 -7.39
N VAL A 56 10.39 -3.49 -7.84
CA VAL A 56 10.72 -4.27 -9.03
C VAL A 56 10.33 -5.74 -8.85
N GLU A 57 10.68 -6.38 -7.73
CA GLU A 57 10.30 -7.78 -7.44
C GLU A 57 8.77 -7.99 -7.50
N PHE A 58 7.99 -7.02 -7.02
CA PHE A 58 6.55 -7.07 -7.15
C PHE A 58 6.08 -6.92 -8.61
N LEU A 59 6.59 -5.93 -9.34
CA LEU A 59 6.21 -5.66 -10.73
C LEU A 59 6.60 -6.80 -11.69
N THR A 60 7.67 -7.54 -11.41
CA THR A 60 8.07 -8.73 -12.18
C THR A 60 7.24 -9.97 -11.83
N GLY A 61 6.42 -9.91 -10.78
CA GLY A 61 5.56 -11.00 -10.34
C GLY A 61 6.27 -12.01 -9.42
N ASP A 62 7.47 -11.70 -8.94
CA ASP A 62 8.24 -12.54 -8.02
C ASP A 62 7.74 -12.42 -6.56
N LEU A 63 6.89 -11.43 -6.31
CA LEU A 63 6.38 -11.11 -4.98
C LEU A 63 4.85 -10.93 -4.98
N LEU A 64 4.21 -11.41 -3.92
CA LEU A 64 2.81 -11.12 -3.63
C LEU A 64 2.69 -9.71 -3.04
N LEU A 65 1.55 -9.05 -3.24
CA LEU A 65 1.31 -7.71 -2.70
C LEU A 65 1.39 -7.67 -1.16
N GLN A 66 0.89 -8.69 -0.47
CA GLN A 66 1.02 -8.79 0.99
C GLN A 66 2.49 -8.95 1.40
N ALA A 67 3.26 -9.77 0.68
CA ALA A 67 4.68 -9.95 0.97
C ALA A 67 5.50 -8.66 0.74
N LEU A 68 5.06 -7.79 -0.18
CA LEU A 68 5.67 -6.46 -0.40
C LEU A 68 5.52 -5.61 0.85
N PHE A 69 4.30 -5.59 1.38
CA PHE A 69 3.96 -4.89 2.60
C PHE A 69 4.72 -5.44 3.82
N ASP A 70 4.74 -6.77 4.00
CA ASP A 70 5.37 -7.40 5.17
C ASP A 70 6.90 -7.19 5.19
N LYS A 71 7.54 -7.08 4.02
CA LYS A 71 8.98 -6.80 3.89
C LYS A 71 9.33 -5.32 4.03
N SER A 72 8.33 -4.45 3.94
CA SER A 72 8.52 -3.00 3.96
C SER A 72 8.70 -2.46 5.38
N ALA A 73 9.73 -1.65 5.58
CA ALA A 73 10.01 -1.07 6.88
C ALA A 73 9.02 0.07 7.22
N ASN A 74 8.57 0.12 8.47
CA ASN A 74 7.78 1.24 9.03
C ASN A 74 6.49 1.55 8.24
N ALA A 75 5.58 0.60 8.18
CA ALA A 75 4.23 0.85 7.71
C ALA A 75 3.43 1.68 8.73
N THR A 76 2.57 2.58 8.22
CA THR A 76 1.58 3.35 8.97
C THR A 76 0.23 3.07 8.33
N VAL A 77 -0.78 2.78 9.15
CA VAL A 77 -2.11 2.45 8.67
C VAL A 77 -3.04 3.62 8.94
N GLU A 78 -3.77 4.07 7.92
CA GLU A 78 -4.89 4.98 8.07
C GLU A 78 -6.20 4.19 7.88
N ILE A 79 -6.89 3.94 8.98
CA ILE A 79 -8.19 3.26 8.97
C ILE A 79 -9.25 4.34 8.84
N ILE A 80 -10.12 4.22 7.83
CA ILE A 80 -11.24 5.15 7.64
C ILE A 80 -12.50 4.41 8.04
N TYR A 81 -13.08 4.80 9.18
CA TYR A 81 -14.31 4.22 9.68
C TYR A 81 -15.33 5.32 10.00
N ASN A 82 -16.53 5.24 9.41
CA ASN A 82 -17.59 6.24 9.57
C ASN A 82 -17.14 7.69 9.28
N GLY A 83 -16.25 7.87 8.28
CA GLY A 83 -15.70 9.18 7.92
C GLY A 83 -14.63 9.72 8.89
N ILE A 84 -14.22 8.92 9.88
CA ILE A 84 -13.15 9.26 10.83
C ILE A 84 -11.89 8.48 10.44
N ALA A 85 -10.83 9.21 10.13
CA ALA A 85 -9.51 8.65 9.91
C ALA A 85 -8.79 8.45 11.26
N THR A 86 -8.37 7.21 11.54
CA THR A 86 -7.57 6.84 12.70
C THR A 86 -6.25 6.24 12.24
N HIS A 87 -5.16 6.61 12.92
CA HIS A 87 -3.84 6.07 12.61
C HIS A 87 -3.53 4.89 13.52
N ALA A 88 -3.09 3.79 12.94
CA ALA A 88 -2.68 2.59 13.66
C ALA A 88 -1.26 2.16 13.23
N SER A 89 -0.57 1.49 14.15
CA SER A 89 0.62 0.73 13.82
C SER A 89 0.21 -0.63 13.24
N PRO A 90 0.86 -1.12 12.19
CA PRO A 90 0.69 -2.50 11.73
C PRO A 90 0.99 -3.55 12.80
N ALA A 91 1.81 -3.21 13.81
CA ALA A 91 2.08 -4.12 14.93
C ALA A 91 0.86 -4.32 15.85
N ASP A 92 -0.11 -3.40 15.81
CA ASP A 92 -1.26 -3.39 16.71
C ASP A 92 -2.55 -3.88 16.00
N THR A 93 -2.47 -4.30 14.74
CA THR A 93 -3.63 -4.67 13.92
C THR A 93 -3.23 -5.66 12.83
N ASP A 94 -3.99 -6.74 12.66
CA ASP A 94 -3.84 -7.64 11.52
C ASP A 94 -4.28 -6.92 10.23
N ILE A 95 -3.31 -6.55 9.40
CA ILE A 95 -3.54 -5.83 8.14
C ILE A 95 -3.57 -6.80 6.97
N VAL A 96 -4.70 -6.84 6.26
CA VAL A 96 -4.84 -7.62 5.02
C VAL A 96 -5.08 -6.66 3.85
N LEU A 97 -4.13 -6.66 2.91
CA LEU A 97 -4.26 -5.86 1.69
C LEU A 97 -5.32 -6.47 0.76
N SER A 98 -6.09 -5.61 0.12
CA SER A 98 -6.93 -6.06 -1.00
C SER A 98 -6.04 -6.64 -2.09
N GLY A 99 -6.30 -7.87 -2.53
CA GLY A 99 -5.43 -8.57 -3.46
C GLY A 99 -4.06 -8.95 -2.90
N GLY A 100 -3.87 -8.92 -1.58
CA GLY A 100 -2.59 -9.23 -0.92
C GLY A 100 -2.02 -10.59 -1.29
N ASN A 101 -2.87 -11.58 -1.57
CA ASN A 101 -2.47 -12.92 -1.99
C ASN A 101 -2.18 -13.06 -3.50
N LYS A 102 -2.05 -11.95 -4.23
CA LYS A 102 -1.83 -11.92 -5.67
C LYS A 102 -0.50 -11.25 -6.03
N THR A 103 0.10 -11.74 -7.11
CA THR A 103 1.20 -11.08 -7.82
C THR A 103 0.67 -9.90 -8.65
N PHE A 104 1.57 -9.03 -9.12
CA PHE A 104 1.21 -7.91 -10.00
C PHE A 104 0.40 -8.36 -11.23
N ARG A 105 0.84 -9.42 -11.90
CA ARG A 105 0.18 -9.94 -13.11
C ARG A 105 -1.24 -10.43 -12.84
N GLU A 106 -1.45 -11.14 -11.74
CA GLU A 106 -2.78 -11.63 -11.36
C GLU A 106 -3.74 -10.50 -10.96
N ILE A 107 -3.22 -9.38 -10.45
CA ILE A 107 -4.03 -8.19 -10.16
C ILE A 107 -4.38 -7.47 -11.46
N PHE A 108 -3.43 -7.37 -12.39
CA PHE A 108 -3.60 -6.71 -13.68
C PHE A 108 -4.56 -7.47 -14.61
N ASP A 109 -4.40 -8.79 -14.71
CA ASP A 109 -5.23 -9.65 -15.57
C ASP A 109 -6.70 -9.73 -15.08
N PHE A 110 -6.95 -9.44 -13.79
CA PHE A 110 -8.30 -9.41 -13.23
C PHE A 110 -9.20 -8.32 -13.84
N GLU A 111 -8.63 -7.29 -14.47
CA GLU A 111 -9.39 -6.28 -15.20
C GLU A 111 -9.97 -6.78 -16.52
N PHE A 112 -9.46 -7.88 -17.08
CA PHE A 112 -9.90 -8.38 -18.39
C PHE A 112 -10.99 -9.47 -18.31
N LEU A 113 -11.39 -9.87 -17.10
CA LEU A 113 -12.33 -10.98 -16.87
C LEU A 113 -13.71 -10.55 -16.36
N LEU A 114 -13.99 -9.24 -16.27
CA LEU A 114 -15.26 -8.65 -15.80
C LEU A 114 -15.74 -7.53 -16.72
#